data_AF-A0A3R6V5P6-F1
#
_entry.id   AF-A0A3R6V5P6-F1
#
_cell.length_a   1.000
_cell.length_b   1.000
_cell.length_c   1.000
_cell.angle_alpha   90.00
_cell.angle_beta   90.00
_cell.angle_gamma   90.00
#
_symmetry.space_group_name_H-M   'P 1'
#
loop_
_entity.id
_entity.type
_entity.pdbx_description
1 polymer ?
#
loop_
_entity_poly.entity_id
_entity_poly.type
_entity_poly.pdbx_seq_one_letter_code
_entity_poly.pdbx_strand_id
1 'polypeptide(L)'
;MTEKIGLGAFRKNKTQRPEQIAPEQSVSEERTLPKNILEHSKRRLASKDLPKSIRLPLDTHSAISTIANIENKKIYEVVTDIVEEYIQHLPPQNKKLIRDNVEAIKKSSN
;
A
#
# COMPACT_ATOMS: atom_id res chain seq x y z
N MET A 1 -6.57 -40.26 -47.22
CA MET A 1 -5.17 -40.63 -46.94
C MET A 1 -4.31 -40.00 -48.03
N THR A 2 -3.49 -39.01 -47.70
CA THR A 2 -2.56 -38.39 -48.67
C THR A 2 -1.15 -38.73 -48.23
N GLU A 3 -0.55 -39.69 -48.93
CA GLU A 3 0.81 -40.16 -48.68
C GLU A 3 1.80 -39.07 -49.13
N LYS A 4 2.52 -38.49 -48.17
CA LYS A 4 3.59 -37.51 -48.45
C LYS A 4 4.81 -38.26 -49.00
N ILE A 5 4.96 -38.29 -50.32
CA ILE A 5 6.11 -38.90 -51.01
C ILE A 5 7.24 -37.85 -51.12
N GLY A 6 8.40 -38.12 -50.50
CA GLY A 6 9.61 -37.27 -50.59
C GLY A 6 10.62 -37.52 -49.46
N LEU A 7 11.81 -36.88 -49.51
CA LEU A 7 12.91 -37.00 -48.52
C LEU A 7 12.52 -36.70 -47.06
N GLY A 8 11.37 -36.05 -46.84
CA GLY A 8 10.77 -35.82 -45.51
C GLY A 8 9.98 -37.01 -44.95
N ALA A 9 9.71 -38.06 -45.74
CA ALA A 9 8.96 -39.26 -45.31
C ALA A 9 9.79 -40.18 -44.40
N PHE A 10 11.13 -40.13 -44.50
CA PHE A 10 12.04 -41.02 -43.79
C PHE A 10 12.61 -40.44 -42.49
N ARG A 11 12.34 -39.17 -42.15
CA ARG A 11 12.82 -38.54 -40.91
C ARG A 11 11.69 -38.40 -39.90
N LYS A 12 11.47 -39.44 -39.09
CA LYS A 12 10.76 -39.31 -37.81
C LYS A 12 11.75 -38.83 -36.75
N ASN A 13 11.52 -37.65 -36.19
CA ASN A 13 12.28 -37.17 -35.04
C ASN A 13 12.04 -38.12 -33.86
N LYS A 14 13.10 -38.78 -33.37
CA LYS A 14 13.05 -39.75 -32.27
C LYS A 14 12.87 -39.09 -30.89
N THR A 15 12.91 -37.77 -30.82
CA THR A 15 12.79 -37.00 -29.58
C THR A 15 11.54 -36.14 -29.61
N GLN A 16 10.79 -36.15 -28.51
CA GLN A 16 9.72 -35.19 -28.28
C GLN A 16 10.35 -33.84 -27.95
N ARG A 17 9.79 -32.74 -28.49
CA ARG A 17 10.20 -31.41 -28.05
C ARG A 17 9.84 -31.29 -26.56
N PRO A 18 10.72 -30.70 -25.73
CA PRO A 18 10.43 -30.55 -24.31
C PRO A 18 9.13 -29.79 -24.12
N GLU A 19 8.28 -30.29 -23.22
CA GLU A 19 7.02 -29.64 -22.90
C GLU A 19 7.32 -28.29 -22.25
N GLN A 20 6.79 -27.23 -22.84
CA GLN A 20 6.86 -25.90 -22.27
C GLN A 20 5.78 -25.81 -21.19
N ILE A 21 6.16 -26.14 -19.96
CA ILE A 21 5.29 -25.96 -18.79
C ILE A 21 5.20 -24.46 -18.55
N ALA A 22 4.07 -23.85 -18.92
CA ALA A 22 3.74 -22.52 -18.45
C ALA A 22 3.50 -22.60 -16.93
N PRO A 23 4.12 -21.74 -16.11
CA PRO A 23 3.89 -21.76 -14.67
C PRO A 23 2.41 -21.51 -14.38
N GLU A 24 1.76 -22.43 -13.66
CA GLU A 24 0.32 -22.35 -13.34
C GLU A 24 -0.04 -21.20 -12.40
N GLN A 25 0.95 -20.66 -11.69
CA GLN A 25 0.77 -19.52 -10.81
C GLN A 25 1.78 -18.44 -11.19
N SER A 26 1.43 -17.65 -12.20
CA SER A 26 1.82 -16.25 -12.14
C SER A 26 1.15 -15.70 -10.87
N VAL A 27 1.86 -15.75 -9.75
CA VAL A 27 1.48 -15.02 -8.54
C VAL A 27 1.18 -13.62 -9.04
N SER A 28 -0.09 -13.24 -9.03
CA SER A 28 -0.48 -11.88 -9.35
C SER A 28 0.32 -11.03 -8.39
N GLU A 29 1.35 -10.34 -8.89
CA GLU A 29 2.04 -9.28 -8.17
C GLU A 29 1.07 -8.11 -8.04
N GLU A 30 -0.07 -8.34 -7.38
CA GLU A 30 -0.80 -7.25 -6.78
C GLU A 30 0.15 -6.72 -5.72
N ARG A 31 0.87 -5.64 -6.05
CA ARG A 31 1.46 -4.77 -5.04
C ARG A 31 0.29 -4.33 -4.18
N THR A 32 0.07 -5.05 -3.07
CA THR A 32 -0.83 -4.67 -1.98
C THR A 32 -0.18 -3.51 -1.22
N LEU A 33 0.11 -2.42 -1.93
CA LEU A 33 0.53 -1.17 -1.31
C LEU A 33 -0.63 -0.75 -0.38
N PRO A 34 -0.42 -0.72 0.94
CA PRO A 34 -1.43 -0.18 1.83
C PRO A 34 -1.67 1.28 1.40
N LYS A 35 -2.95 1.60 1.16
CA LYS A 35 -3.36 2.91 0.65
C LYS A 35 -3.06 4.04 1.65
N ASN A 36 -3.03 3.70 2.94
CA ASN A 36 -2.83 4.66 4.02
C ASN A 36 -1.55 4.33 4.80
N ILE A 37 -0.73 5.34 5.07
CA ILE A 37 0.53 5.22 5.82
C ILE A 37 0.27 5.36 7.32
N LEU A 38 -0.65 6.26 7.69
CA LEU A 38 -1.05 6.52 9.06
C LEU A 38 -2.24 5.65 9.49
N GLU A 39 -2.37 5.47 10.81
CA GLU A 39 -3.49 4.73 11.40
C GLU A 39 -4.66 5.68 11.67
N HIS A 40 -5.74 5.50 10.92
CA HIS A 40 -7.00 6.17 11.21
C HIS A 40 -7.78 5.33 12.21
N SER A 41 -7.95 5.82 13.44
CA SER A 41 -8.70 5.10 14.45
C SER A 41 -10.16 4.97 14.03
N LYS A 42 -10.61 3.75 13.74
CA LYS A 42 -12.04 3.44 13.51
C LYS A 42 -12.82 3.25 14.82
N ARG A 43 -12.13 3.17 15.95
CA ARG A 43 -12.71 2.90 17.27
C ARG A 43 -12.58 4.12 18.18
N ARG A 44 -13.53 4.27 19.11
CA ARG A 44 -13.41 5.25 20.19
C ARG A 44 -12.25 4.82 21.10
N LEU A 45 -11.16 5.60 21.09
CA LEU A 45 -9.98 5.34 21.93
C LEU A 45 -10.35 5.47 23.41
N ALA A 46 -9.84 4.55 24.24
CA ALA A 46 -9.96 4.62 25.69
C ALA A 46 -8.99 5.67 26.27
N SER A 47 -9.20 6.10 27.51
CA SER A 47 -8.39 7.15 28.14
C SER A 47 -6.89 6.84 28.21
N LYS A 48 -6.54 5.55 28.22
CA LYS A 48 -5.15 5.05 28.23
C LYS A 48 -4.45 5.14 26.86
N ASP A 49 -5.23 5.18 25.78
CA ASP A 49 -4.73 5.28 24.40
C ASP A 49 -4.88 6.71 23.84
N LEU A 50 -4.89 7.73 24.72
CA LEU A 50 -4.94 9.10 24.25
C LEU A 50 -3.67 9.45 23.46
N PRO A 51 -3.83 10.08 22.28
CA PRO A 51 -2.68 10.49 21.49
C PRO A 51 -1.82 11.51 22.23
N LYS A 52 -0.53 11.53 21.90
CA LYS A 52 0.42 12.51 22.43
C LYS A 52 -0.01 13.94 22.05
N SER A 53 0.23 14.90 22.93
CA SER A 53 -0.08 16.31 22.67
C SER A 53 1.06 17.01 21.92
N ILE A 54 0.69 17.94 21.03
CA ILE A 54 1.61 18.83 20.31
C ILE A 54 1.19 20.27 20.54
N ARG A 55 2.16 21.20 20.55
CA ARG A 55 1.89 22.64 20.64
C ARG A 55 1.78 23.21 19.24
N LEU A 56 0.72 23.97 18.97
CA LEU A 56 0.46 24.60 17.68
C LEU A 56 0.23 26.11 17.87
N PRO A 57 0.54 26.92 16.85
CA PRO A 57 0.10 28.31 16.78
C PRO A 57 -1.43 28.44 16.88
N LEU A 58 -1.90 29.57 17.40
CA LEU A 58 -3.33 29.82 17.69
C LEU A 58 -4.20 29.78 16.42
N ASP A 59 -3.70 30.39 15.34
CA ASP A 59 -4.35 30.42 14.03
C ASP A 59 -4.55 29.01 13.47
N THR A 60 -3.51 28.18 13.53
CA THR A 60 -3.50 26.80 13.05
C THR A 60 -4.45 25.94 13.88
N HIS A 61 -4.42 26.08 15.20
CA HIS A 61 -5.35 25.39 16.08
C HIS A 61 -6.82 25.76 15.80
N SER A 62 -7.10 27.05 15.59
CA SER A 62 -8.44 27.53 15.28
C SER A 62 -8.95 26.99 13.95
N ALA A 63 -8.10 26.96 12.91
CA ALA A 63 -8.42 26.37 11.61
C ALA A 63 -8.76 24.88 11.75
N ILE A 64 -7.90 24.09 12.42
CA ILE A 64 -8.13 22.65 12.63
C ILE A 64 -9.41 22.40 13.44
N SER A 65 -9.64 23.21 14.49
CA SER A 65 -10.86 23.10 15.30
C SER A 65 -12.12 23.36 14.48
N THR A 66 -12.06 24.35 13.57
CA THR A 66 -13.18 24.66 12.66
C THR A 66 -13.44 23.51 11.70
N ILE A 67 -12.40 22.93 11.10
CA ILE A 67 -12.51 21.76 10.21
C ILE A 67 -13.10 20.56 10.98
N ALA A 68 -12.62 20.30 12.20
CA ALA A 68 -13.12 19.24 13.06
C ALA A 68 -14.63 19.39 13.36
N ASN A 69 -15.08 20.62 13.61
CA ASN A 69 -16.50 20.90 13.82
C ASN A 69 -17.32 20.69 12.53
N ILE A 70 -16.81 21.10 11.37
CA ILE A 70 -17.49 20.92 10.07
C ILE A 70 -17.65 19.43 9.74
N GLU A 71 -16.60 18.64 9.94
CA GLU A 71 -16.57 17.22 9.61
C GLU A 71 -17.14 16.32 10.72
N ASN A 72 -17.53 16.90 11.86
CA ASN A 72 -17.95 16.19 13.06
C ASN A 72 -16.94 15.10 13.49
N LYS A 73 -15.65 15.45 13.46
CA LYS A 73 -14.52 14.60 13.84
C LYS A 73 -13.79 15.19 15.04
N LYS A 74 -12.97 14.39 15.70
CA LYS A 74 -12.08 14.91 16.75
C LYS A 74 -10.84 15.55 16.13
N ILE A 75 -10.28 16.55 16.80
CA ILE A 75 -9.10 17.31 16.32
C ILE A 75 -7.95 16.39 15.91
N TYR A 76 -7.65 15.33 16.68
CA TYR A 76 -6.55 14.42 16.36
C TYR A 76 -6.80 13.53 15.12
N GLU A 77 -8.06 13.27 14.79
CA GLU A 77 -8.44 12.53 13.57
C GLU A 77 -8.23 13.43 12.36
N VAL A 78 -8.67 14.69 12.45
CA VAL A 78 -8.44 15.70 11.41
C VAL A 78 -6.97 15.93 11.15
N VAL A 79 -6.15 16.03 12.20
CA VAL A 79 -4.68 16.15 12.04
C VAL A 79 -4.12 14.94 11.30
N THR A 80 -4.55 13.72 11.65
CA THR A 80 -4.13 12.50 10.95
C THR A 80 -4.54 12.53 9.48
N ASP A 81 -5.78 12.92 9.18
CA ASP A 81 -6.30 12.99 7.81
C ASP A 81 -5.55 14.02 6.97
N ILE A 82 -5.30 15.23 7.50
CA ILE A 82 -4.55 16.29 6.82
C ILE A 82 -3.11 15.83 6.52
N VAL A 83 -2.45 15.20 7.49
CA VAL A 83 -1.07 14.73 7.30
C VAL A 83 -1.02 13.58 6.30
N GLU A 84 -1.97 12.64 6.35
CA GLU A 84 -2.07 11.56 5.38
C GLU A 84 -2.28 12.10 3.96
N GLU A 85 -3.17 13.07 3.79
CA GLU A 85 -3.40 13.73 2.51
C GLU A 85 -2.14 14.42 2.01
N TYR A 86 -1.42 15.14 2.89
CA TYR A 86 -0.13 15.74 2.52
C TYR A 86 0.88 14.69 2.05
N ILE A 87 1.00 13.57 2.76
CA ILE A 87 1.90 12.47 2.38
C ILE A 87 1.49 11.89 1.02
N GLN A 88 0.19 11.76 0.73
CA GLN A 88 -0.31 11.26 -0.56
C GLN A 88 0.07 12.16 -1.75
N HIS A 89 0.40 13.43 -1.54
CA HIS A 89 0.86 14.33 -2.59
C HIS A 89 2.39 14.35 -2.76
N LEU A 90 3.15 13.72 -1.87
CA LEU A 90 4.62 13.70 -1.95
C LEU A 90 5.15 12.78 -3.07
N PRO A 91 6.41 12.95 -3.52
CA PRO A 91 7.05 12.00 -4.42
C PRO A 91 7.16 10.59 -3.81
N PRO A 92 7.15 9.52 -4.63
CA PRO A 92 7.17 8.13 -4.14
C PRO A 92 8.34 7.81 -3.19
N GLN A 93 9.51 8.41 -3.42
CA GLN A 93 10.69 8.23 -2.58
C GLN A 93 10.45 8.75 -1.16
N ASN A 94 9.87 9.94 -1.03
CA ASN A 94 9.57 10.56 0.27
C ASN A 94 8.46 9.79 1.00
N LYS A 95 7.43 9.34 0.27
CA LYS A 95 6.38 8.48 0.86
C LYS A 95 6.96 7.20 1.45
N LYS A 96 7.89 6.56 0.74
CA LYS A 96 8.57 5.34 1.21
C LYS A 96 9.36 5.63 2.48
N LEU A 97 10.17 6.69 2.49
CA LEU A 97 10.95 7.08 3.66
C LEU A 97 10.08 7.29 4.91
N ILE A 98 8.95 7.99 4.75
CA ILE A 98 8.00 8.24 5.84
C ILE A 98 7.40 6.92 6.34
N ARG A 99 6.98 6.03 5.43
CA ARG A 99 6.45 4.70 5.79
C ARG A 99 7.46 3.89 6.59
N ASP A 100 8.69 3.78 6.11
CA ASP A 100 9.74 2.99 6.75
C ASP A 100 10.01 3.49 8.18
N ASN A 101 9.99 4.82 8.39
CA ASN A 101 10.14 5.43 9.71
C ASN A 101 8.95 5.14 10.63
N VAL A 102 7.71 5.26 10.13
CA VAL A 102 6.50 4.97 10.91
C VAL A 102 6.48 3.49 11.33
N GLU A 103 6.83 2.57 10.43
CA GLU A 103 6.92 1.14 10.73
C GLU A 103 7.99 0.83 11.77
N ALA A 104 9.14 1.49 11.71
CA ALA A 104 10.19 1.34 12.71
C ALA A 104 9.72 1.76 14.11
N ILE A 105 8.98 2.86 14.22
CA ILE A 105 8.41 3.33 15.50
C ILE A 105 7.41 2.31 16.05
N LYS A 106 6.52 1.77 15.21
CA LYS A 106 5.55 0.73 15.64
C LYS A 106 6.26 -0.51 16.20
N LYS A 107 7.35 -0.94 15.57
CA LYS A 107 8.15 -2.07 16.05
C LYS A 107 8.86 -1.76 17.37
N SER A 108 9.28 -0.52 17.60
CA SER A 108 9.95 -0.11 18.84
C SER A 108 8.99 0.13 20.02
N SER A 109 7.69 0.31 19.74
CA SER A 109 6.67 0.60 20.74
C SER A 109 5.91 -0.65 21.23
N ASN A 110 6.19 -1.82 20.62
CA ASN A 110 5.73 -3.14 21.08
C ASN A 110 6.79 -3.78 21.96
#